data_AF-A0A6A8MTD6-F1
#
_entry.id   AF-A0A6A8MTD6-F1
#
_cell.length_a   1.000
_cell.length_b   1.000
_cell.length_c   1.000
_cell.angle_alpha   90.00
_cell.angle_beta   90.00
_cell.angle_gamma   90.00
#
_symmetry.space_group_name_H-M   'P 1'
#
loop_
_entity.id
_entity.type
_entity.pdbx_description
1 polymer ?
#
loop_
_entity_poly.entity_id
_entity_poly.type
_entity_poly.pdbx_seq_one_letter_code
_entity_poly.pdbx_strand_id
1 'polypeptide(L)'
;MRGWVLATAVEPEAWHEKILSVKANVSAGPSAEMVRLTEFAAWRWAGPQSAFLRAASPANIVPLDALEPLSHALYPDTPKPIPV
;
A
#
# COMPACT_ATOMS: atom_id res chain seq x y z
N MET A 1 -0.65 2.83 15.03
CA MET A 1 -1.37 1.85 14.20
C MET A 1 -1.13 2.19 12.73
N ARG A 2 -1.14 1.23 11.81
CA ARG A 2 -1.08 1.47 10.36
C ARG A 2 -2.41 1.03 9.73
N GLY A 3 -2.81 1.68 8.65
CA GLY A 3 -4.04 1.39 7.90
C GLY A 3 -3.91 1.77 6.44
N TRP A 4 -4.99 1.55 5.68
CA TRP A 4 -5.09 1.85 4.25
C TRP A 4 -6.13 2.93 4.02
N VAL A 5 -5.87 3.78 3.03
CA VAL A 5 -6.87 4.73 2.53
C VAL A 5 -7.68 4.01 1.46
N LEU A 6 -8.98 3.81 1.71
CA LEU A 6 -9.87 3.08 0.80
C LEU A 6 -10.71 4.02 -0.07
N ALA A 7 -10.95 5.24 0.41
CA ALA A 7 -11.70 6.27 -0.29
C ALA A 7 -11.26 7.65 0.21
N THR A 8 -11.53 8.68 -0.59
CA THR A 8 -11.29 10.08 -0.26
C THR A 8 -12.57 10.88 -0.49
N ALA A 9 -12.70 12.03 0.17
CA ALA A 9 -13.89 12.89 0.09
C ALA A 9 -15.20 12.16 0.45
N VAL A 10 -15.18 11.37 1.54
CA VAL A 10 -16.34 10.66 2.06
C VAL A 10 -16.91 11.44 3.25
N GLU A 11 -18.22 11.52 3.35
CA GLU A 11 -18.87 12.07 4.55
C GLU A 11 -18.58 11.16 5.75
N PRO A 12 -17.98 11.66 6.83
CA PRO A 12 -17.64 10.84 7.97
C PRO A 12 -18.87 10.52 8.82
N GLU A 13 -19.01 9.25 9.22
CA GLU A 13 -20.03 8.84 10.21
C GLU A 13 -19.73 9.38 11.61
N ALA A 14 -18.45 9.66 11.89
CA ALA A 14 -18.00 10.22 13.16
C ALA A 14 -18.02 11.75 13.15
N TRP A 15 -18.27 12.36 14.31
CA TRP A 15 -18.13 13.81 14.47
C TRP A 15 -16.71 14.27 14.11
N HIS A 16 -16.62 15.32 13.29
CA HIS A 16 -15.37 15.88 12.78
C HIS A 16 -14.32 16.14 13.87
N GLU A 17 -14.72 16.60 15.04
CA GLU A 17 -13.84 16.91 16.18
C GLU A 17 -13.08 15.68 16.74
N LYS A 18 -13.58 14.47 16.47
CA LYS A 18 -12.97 13.22 16.94
C LYS A 18 -12.05 12.57 15.90
N ILE A 19 -11.99 13.10 14.68
CA ILE A 19 -11.19 12.55 13.59
C ILE A 19 -9.76 13.07 13.73
N LEU A 20 -8.82 12.16 14.02
CA LEU A 20 -7.40 12.50 14.13
C LEU A 20 -6.78 12.69 12.75
N SER A 21 -5.83 13.62 12.65
CA SER A 21 -5.04 13.84 11.44
C SER A 21 -4.16 12.63 11.10
N VAL A 22 -4.03 12.31 9.81
CA VAL A 22 -3.06 11.33 9.33
C VAL A 22 -1.63 11.85 9.57
N LYS A 23 -0.80 11.06 10.26
CA LYS A 23 0.57 11.45 10.61
C LYS A 23 1.52 11.44 9.41
N ALA A 24 1.46 10.40 8.58
CA ALA A 24 2.34 10.22 7.44
C ALA A 24 1.79 9.16 6.48
N ASN A 25 2.07 9.33 5.18
CA ASN A 25 1.88 8.30 4.16
C ASN A 25 3.19 7.52 3.99
N VAL A 26 3.14 6.20 4.12
CA VAL A 26 4.34 5.34 4.14
C VAL A 26 4.46 4.40 2.94
N SER A 27 3.43 4.31 2.10
CA SER A 27 3.45 3.59 0.82
C SER A 27 2.26 4.00 -0.05
N ALA A 28 2.30 3.62 -1.33
CA ALA A 28 1.17 3.74 -2.24
C ALA A 28 -0.04 2.86 -1.82
N GLY A 29 0.22 1.77 -1.09
CA GLY A 29 -0.77 0.73 -0.83
C GLY A 29 -1.14 -0.08 -2.08
N PRO A 30 -2.18 -0.91 -1.99
CA PRO A 30 -2.70 -1.68 -3.12
C PRO A 30 -3.43 -0.76 -4.12
N SER A 31 -3.46 -1.16 -5.40
CA SER A 31 -4.21 -0.43 -6.43
C SER A 31 -5.72 -0.44 -6.15
N ALA A 32 -6.47 0.49 -6.75
CA ALA A 32 -7.93 0.55 -6.60
C ALA A 32 -8.62 -0.75 -7.04
N GLU A 33 -8.11 -1.41 -8.09
CA GLU A 33 -8.62 -2.71 -8.53
C GLU A 33 -8.39 -3.79 -7.47
N MET A 34 -7.22 -3.79 -6.85
CA MET A 34 -6.89 -4.72 -5.78
C MET A 34 -7.73 -4.46 -4.53
N VAL A 35 -7.99 -3.20 -4.18
CA VAL A 35 -8.93 -2.83 -3.11
C VAL A 35 -10.32 -3.42 -3.38
N ARG A 36 -10.88 -3.23 -4.59
CA ARG A 36 -12.18 -3.82 -4.97
C ARG A 36 -12.16 -5.35 -4.91
N LEU A 37 -11.08 -5.99 -5.33
CA LEU A 37 -10.92 -7.44 -5.22
C LEU A 37 -10.92 -7.89 -3.76
N THR A 38 -10.24 -7.16 -2.87
CA THR A 38 -10.21 -7.48 -1.43
C THR A 38 -11.58 -7.35 -0.76
N GLU A 39 -12.39 -6.37 -1.20
CA GLU A 39 -13.76 -6.18 -0.73
C GLU A 39 -14.64 -7.36 -1.14
N PHE A 40 -14.59 -7.74 -2.42
CA PHE A 40 -15.29 -8.93 -2.92
C PHE A 40 -14.87 -10.19 -2.17
N ALA A 41 -13.57 -10.38 -1.94
CA ALA A 41 -13.04 -11.52 -1.21
C ALA A 41 -13.55 -11.57 0.24
N ALA A 42 -13.52 -10.43 0.93
CA ALA A 42 -14.04 -10.31 2.29
C ALA A 42 -15.51 -10.75 2.38
N TRP A 43 -16.34 -10.28 1.45
CA TRP A 43 -17.74 -10.69 1.34
C TRP A 43 -17.89 -12.18 1.02
N ARG A 44 -17.16 -12.70 0.03
CA ARG A 44 -17.30 -14.08 -0.48
C ARG A 44 -16.90 -15.14 0.55
N TRP A 45 -15.92 -14.84 1.39
CA TRP A 45 -15.38 -15.77 2.39
C TRP A 45 -15.68 -15.36 3.85
N ALA A 46 -16.55 -14.36 4.05
CA ALA A 46 -16.90 -13.81 5.37
C ALA A 46 -15.66 -13.48 6.25
N GLY A 47 -14.59 -13.00 5.62
CA GLY A 47 -13.31 -12.69 6.26
C GLY A 47 -13.08 -11.19 6.41
N PRO A 48 -12.16 -10.77 7.31
CA PRO A 48 -11.81 -9.36 7.44
C PRO A 48 -11.05 -8.86 6.20
N GLN A 49 -11.54 -7.79 5.57
CA GLN A 49 -10.88 -7.16 4.41
C GLN A 49 -9.42 -6.76 4.71
N SER A 50 -9.11 -6.40 5.95
CA SER A 50 -7.76 -6.03 6.39
C SER A 50 -6.73 -7.16 6.23
N ALA A 51 -7.14 -8.43 6.25
CA ALA A 51 -6.24 -9.56 5.99
C ALA A 51 -5.82 -9.60 4.51
N PHE A 52 -6.77 -9.40 3.60
CA PHE A 52 -6.51 -9.35 2.16
C PHE A 52 -5.71 -8.08 1.78
N LEU A 53 -6.05 -6.92 2.33
CA LEU A 53 -5.30 -5.68 2.11
C LEU A 53 -3.85 -5.80 2.57
N ARG A 54 -3.61 -6.50 3.68
CA ARG A 54 -2.25 -6.81 4.16
C ARG A 54 -1.50 -7.72 3.20
N ALA A 55 -2.14 -8.78 2.69
CA ALA A 55 -1.52 -9.67 1.72
C ALA A 55 -1.24 -8.97 0.37
N ALA A 56 -2.08 -8.03 -0.02
CA ALA A 56 -1.94 -7.23 -1.23
C ALA A 56 -0.96 -6.04 -1.08
N SER A 57 -0.36 -5.85 0.10
CA SER A 57 0.55 -4.74 0.39
C SER A 57 1.96 -5.24 0.65
N PRO A 58 3.00 -4.46 0.30
CA PRO A 58 4.36 -4.76 0.70
C PRO A 58 4.49 -4.84 2.24
N ALA A 59 5.28 -5.78 2.72
CA ALA A 59 5.57 -5.92 4.15
C ALA A 59 6.36 -4.71 4.72
N ASN A 60 7.15 -4.06 3.85
CA ASN A 60 8.02 -2.94 4.20
C ASN A 60 7.55 -1.62 3.56
N ILE A 61 8.08 -0.49 4.05
CA ILE A 61 7.87 0.84 3.48
C ILE A 61 8.48 0.83 2.07
N VAL A 62 7.64 1.07 1.05
CA VAL A 62 8.08 1.23 -0.34
C VAL A 62 7.87 2.69 -0.70
N PRO A 63 8.95 3.46 -0.91
CA PRO A 63 8.86 4.85 -1.37
C PRO A 63 8.08 4.91 -2.70
N LEU A 64 7.20 5.91 -2.85
CA LEU A 64 6.37 6.10 -4.05
C LEU A 64 7.21 6.36 -5.31
N ASP A 65 8.38 6.94 -5.11
CA ASP A 65 9.44 7.28 -6.05
C ASP A 65 10.33 6.08 -6.42
N ALA A 66 10.21 4.94 -5.74
CA ALA A 66 10.97 3.72 -6.06
C ALA A 66 10.44 2.97 -7.30
N LEU A 67 9.62 3.62 -8.15
CA LEU A 67 9.01 3.07 -9.36
C LEU A 67 9.98 2.89 -10.56
N GLU A 68 11.30 2.95 -10.35
CA GLU A 68 12.31 2.39 -11.27
C GLU A 68 12.80 0.96 -10.90
N PRO A 69 11.96 -0.03 -10.52
CA PRO A 69 12.48 -1.36 -10.24
C PRO A 69 12.64 -2.20 -11.51
N LEU A 70 11.93 -1.88 -12.60
CA LEU A 70 11.97 -2.72 -13.81
C LEU A 70 13.34 -2.65 -14.49
N SER A 71 13.94 -1.46 -14.57
CA SER A 71 15.30 -1.27 -15.10
C SER A 71 16.33 -1.99 -14.24
N HIS A 72 16.28 -1.84 -12.91
CA HIS A 72 17.28 -2.43 -12.02
C HIS A 72 17.15 -3.96 -11.86
N ALA A 73 15.92 -4.50 -11.91
CA ALA A 73 15.69 -5.95 -11.85
C ALA A 73 16.04 -6.66 -13.17
N LEU A 74 15.86 -6.00 -14.31
CA LEU A 74 16.24 -6.54 -15.62
C LEU A 74 17.72 -6.30 -15.94
N TYR A 75 18.31 -5.22 -15.39
CA TYR A 75 19.69 -4.82 -15.56
C TYR A 75 20.30 -4.50 -14.18
N PRO A 76 20.77 -5.52 -13.44
CA PRO A 76 21.52 -5.27 -12.21
C PRO A 76 22.77 -4.45 -12.54
N ASP A 77 23.06 -3.43 -11.73
CA ASP A 77 24.26 -2.61 -11.91
C ASP A 77 25.49 -3.51 -11.99
N THR A 78 26.28 -3.34 -13.06
CA THR A 78 27.51 -4.12 -13.22
C THR A 78 28.43 -3.75 -12.05
N PRO A 79 28.93 -4.72 -11.26
CA PRO A 79 29.76 -4.40 -10.11
C PRO A 79 30.97 -3.58 -10.56
N LYS A 80 31.18 -2.44 -9.90
CA LYS A 80 32.33 -1.57 -10.17
C LYS A 80 33.61 -2.40 -9.91
N PRO A 81 34.56 -2.47 -10.85
CA PRO A 81 35.77 -3.26 -10.66
C PRO A 81 36.50 -2.79 -9.41
N ILE A 82 36.86 -3.74 -8.55
CA ILE A 82 37.68 -3.47 -7.36
C ILE A 82 39.07 -3.08 -7.88
N PRO A 83 39.59 -1.89 -7.53
CA PRO A 83 40.96 -1.54 -7.89
C PRO A 83 41.92 -2.49 -7.17
N VAL A 84 42.78 -3.15 -7.96
CA VAL A 84 43.87 -4.03 -7.49
C VAL A 84 45.04 -3.19 -7.04
#